data_AF-A0A4V0NDH2-F1
#
_entry.id   AF-A0A4V0NDH2-F1
#
_cell.length_a   1.000
_cell.length_b   1.000
_cell.length_c   1.000
_cell.angle_alpha   90.00
_cell.angle_beta   90.00
_cell.angle_gamma   90.00
#
_symmetry.space_group_name_H-M   'P 1'
#
loop_
_entity.id
_entity.type
_entity.pdbx_description
1 polymer ?
#
loop_
_entity_poly.entity_id
_entity_poly.type
_entity_poly.pdbx_seq_one_letter_code
_entity_poly.pdbx_strand_id
1 'polypeptide(L)'
;MEHSPRLAVFVLAVAALFAGACAAPFDPGEEDAGDAASQAVRSDNALTSNALTSNALTSNALTSNALTSNALTAGALARNPLTAAALRDPAARSVLKYIAGCALPAGERILLEIDGVEVAFVGELGLAPRWGEKGGACDAECRSWVSGCVLARLNYLGEKVSISLRGDHEGLRANKAERRAYPRQEATYYGDIFAEEPLYYACLAPGASSIPRVCGPSLDGCVLDVVGPCGAACEKQRDDGSFPGCRAMVRGRSGELRPDEPPYPGSLSVFLEER
;
A
#
# COMPACT_ATOMS: atom_id res chain seq x y z
N MET A 1 54.46 -59.69 -0.44
CA MET A 1 54.72 -58.23 -0.44
C MET A 1 53.39 -57.53 -0.14
N GLU A 2 52.71 -57.79 0.98
CA GLU A 2 53.12 -57.49 2.38
C GLU A 2 53.48 -56.00 2.52
N HIS A 3 52.95 -55.19 3.43
CA HIS A 3 52.09 -55.40 4.60
C HIS A 3 51.54 -54.00 4.99
N SER A 4 50.26 -53.88 5.34
CA SER A 4 49.85 -53.00 6.45
C SER A 4 50.38 -53.63 7.74
N PRO A 5 50.77 -52.88 8.81
CA PRO A 5 49.73 -52.32 9.69
C PRO A 5 50.15 -51.19 10.69
N ARG A 6 49.15 -50.81 11.52
CA ARG A 6 49.18 -50.37 12.94
C ARG A 6 49.25 -48.87 13.31
N LEU A 7 48.12 -48.46 13.90
CA LEU A 7 47.94 -47.54 15.03
C LEU A 7 49.18 -47.41 15.94
N ALA A 8 49.50 -46.17 16.31
CA ALA A 8 50.06 -45.85 17.61
C ALA A 8 49.51 -44.49 18.09
N VAL A 9 48.74 -44.56 19.17
CA VAL A 9 48.28 -43.46 20.00
C VAL A 9 49.47 -42.85 20.72
N PHE A 10 49.61 -41.52 20.71
CA PHE A 10 50.48 -40.80 21.64
C PHE A 10 49.68 -39.71 22.34
N VAL A 11 49.40 -39.95 23.62
CA VAL A 11 48.99 -38.94 24.60
C VAL A 11 50.21 -38.67 25.45
N LEU A 12 50.70 -37.43 25.51
CA LEU A 12 51.24 -36.89 26.76
C LEU A 12 51.25 -35.35 26.77
N ALA A 13 51.01 -34.84 27.96
CA ALA A 13 50.49 -33.54 28.29
C ALA A 13 51.57 -32.45 28.52
N VAL A 14 51.19 -31.23 28.13
CA VAL A 14 51.31 -29.94 28.85
C VAL A 14 52.69 -29.47 29.34
N ALA A 15 53.13 -28.34 28.78
CA ALA A 15 53.82 -27.30 29.55
C ALA A 15 53.18 -25.94 29.20
N ALA A 16 52.59 -25.32 30.22
CA ALA A 16 51.93 -24.03 30.16
C ALA A 16 52.92 -22.88 30.02
N LEU A 17 52.63 -21.95 29.12
CA LEU A 17 53.17 -20.60 29.13
C LEU A 17 51.99 -19.62 29.10
N PHE A 18 51.69 -19.09 30.28
CA PHE A 18 50.82 -17.95 30.47
C PHE A 18 51.49 -16.70 29.90
N ALA A 19 50.80 -16.01 28.99
CA ALA A 19 51.04 -14.59 28.75
C ALA A 19 49.71 -13.92 28.35
N GLY A 20 49.25 -13.05 29.23
CA GLY A 20 48.58 -11.80 28.85
C GLY A 20 47.16 -11.91 28.30
N ALA A 21 46.20 -11.82 29.22
CA ALA A 21 44.88 -11.31 28.92
C ALA A 21 44.96 -9.88 28.34
N CYS A 22 44.39 -9.69 27.15
CA CYS A 22 43.64 -8.48 26.83
C CYS A 22 42.25 -8.95 26.41
N ALA A 23 41.38 -9.09 27.40
CA ALA A 23 39.94 -9.07 27.16
C ALA A 23 39.63 -7.67 26.61
N ALA A 24 39.35 -7.57 25.32
CA ALA A 24 38.63 -6.42 24.80
C ALA A 24 37.26 -6.40 25.51
N PRO A 25 36.81 -5.25 26.03
CA PRO A 25 35.47 -5.15 26.57
C PRO A 25 34.49 -5.56 25.48
N PHE A 26 33.68 -6.58 25.77
CA PHE A 26 32.46 -6.87 25.07
C PHE A 26 31.56 -5.65 25.30
N ASP A 27 31.53 -4.73 24.34
CA ASP A 27 30.57 -3.64 24.31
C ASP A 27 29.23 -4.24 23.85
N PRO A 28 28.22 -4.40 24.73
CA PRO A 28 26.89 -4.78 24.30
C PRO A 28 26.21 -3.50 23.81
N GLY A 29 26.60 -3.05 22.62
CA GLY A 29 26.35 -1.68 22.19
C GLY A 29 26.11 -1.49 20.69
N GLU A 30 25.87 -2.54 19.93
CA GLU A 30 25.23 -2.45 18.61
C GLU A 30 24.22 -3.58 18.51
N GLU A 31 23.09 -3.41 19.21
CA GLU A 31 21.84 -3.85 18.62
C GLU A 31 21.74 -3.11 17.29
N ASP A 32 21.96 -3.86 16.20
CA ASP A 32 21.53 -3.49 14.87
C ASP A 32 20.04 -3.18 14.98
N ALA A 33 19.75 -1.91 15.25
CA ALA A 33 18.41 -1.39 15.37
C ALA A 33 17.81 -1.55 13.97
N GLY A 34 17.18 -2.70 13.76
CA GLY A 34 16.44 -3.03 12.55
C GLY A 34 15.67 -1.80 12.14
N ASP A 35 16.09 -1.25 10.99
CA ASP A 35 15.63 0.01 10.45
C ASP A 35 14.11 0.10 10.60
N ALA A 36 13.65 1.11 11.34
CA ALA A 36 12.24 1.34 11.59
C ALA A 36 11.48 1.23 10.27
N ALA A 37 10.64 0.20 10.19
CA ALA A 37 9.99 -0.35 9.00
C ALA A 37 9.94 0.64 7.83
N SER A 38 10.84 0.47 6.85
CA SER A 38 10.68 1.15 5.57
C SER A 38 9.37 0.65 4.96
N GLN A 39 8.45 1.56 4.71
CA GLN A 39 7.21 1.31 3.97
C GLN A 39 7.48 1.44 2.46
N ALA A 40 8.72 1.20 2.03
CA ALA A 40 9.03 0.94 0.62
C ALA A 40 8.26 -0.31 0.23
N VAL A 41 7.07 -0.07 -0.29
CA VAL A 41 6.16 -1.09 -0.71
C VAL A 41 6.74 -1.66 -2.00
N ARG A 42 7.49 -2.77 -1.86
CA ARG A 42 7.81 -3.66 -2.97
C ARG A 42 6.59 -4.51 -3.29
N SER A 43 5.40 -3.92 -3.36
CA SER A 43 4.16 -4.68 -3.57
C SER A 43 3.64 -4.48 -4.98
N ASP A 44 3.01 -5.55 -5.44
CA ASP A 44 1.83 -5.54 -6.28
C ASP A 44 1.16 -4.15 -6.33
N ASN A 45 1.50 -3.37 -7.35
CA ASN A 45 0.83 -2.16 -7.81
C ASN A 45 0.46 -2.33 -9.28
N ALA A 46 0.11 -3.56 -9.64
CA ALA A 46 -0.30 -4.00 -10.96
C ALA A 46 -1.83 -3.88 -11.16
N LEU A 47 -2.54 -3.06 -10.36
CA LEU A 47 -3.99 -2.94 -10.48
C LEU A 47 -4.31 -2.19 -11.78
N THR A 48 -4.97 -2.86 -12.73
CA THR A 48 -5.36 -2.20 -13.97
C THR A 48 -6.63 -1.38 -13.76
N SER A 49 -6.78 -0.31 -14.54
CA SER A 49 -8.00 0.52 -14.55
C SER A 49 -9.25 -0.29 -14.89
N ASN A 50 -9.12 -1.30 -15.76
CA ASN A 50 -10.23 -2.19 -16.10
C ASN A 50 -10.66 -3.04 -14.91
N ALA A 51 -9.70 -3.59 -14.15
CA ALA A 51 -10.03 -4.33 -12.94
C ALA A 51 -10.74 -3.44 -11.92
N LEU A 52 -10.30 -2.19 -11.75
CA LEU A 52 -10.92 -1.22 -10.85
C LEU A 52 -12.33 -0.79 -11.29
N THR A 53 -12.57 -0.56 -12.58
CA THR A 53 -13.82 0.02 -13.08
C THR A 53 -14.88 -1.00 -13.49
N SER A 54 -14.45 -2.22 -13.83
CA SER A 54 -15.32 -3.27 -14.39
C SER A 54 -15.45 -4.46 -13.44
N ASN A 55 -15.74 -4.20 -12.16
CA ASN A 55 -16.01 -5.24 -11.16
C ASN A 55 -17.09 -4.78 -10.17
N ALA A 56 -17.85 -5.73 -9.61
CA ALA A 56 -18.98 -5.40 -8.75
C ALA A 56 -18.60 -4.75 -7.40
N LEU A 57 -17.38 -4.91 -6.87
CA LEU A 57 -17.00 -4.35 -5.56
C LEU A 57 -16.89 -2.82 -5.56
N THR A 58 -16.74 -2.21 -6.73
CA THR A 58 -16.61 -0.75 -6.90
C THR A 58 -17.59 -0.18 -7.92
N SER A 59 -18.06 -0.97 -8.91
CA SER A 59 -19.00 -0.49 -9.94
C SER A 59 -20.48 -0.71 -9.61
N ASN A 60 -20.79 -1.36 -8.48
CA ASN A 60 -22.15 -1.63 -8.05
C ASN A 60 -22.36 -1.11 -6.63
N ALA A 61 -23.22 -0.08 -6.49
CA ALA A 61 -23.45 0.60 -5.21
C ALA A 61 -23.96 -0.35 -4.11
N LEU A 62 -24.82 -1.34 -4.44
CA LEU A 62 -25.31 -2.31 -3.46
C LEU A 62 -24.20 -3.21 -2.93
N THR A 63 -23.32 -3.68 -3.82
CA THR A 63 -22.20 -4.56 -3.47
C THR A 63 -21.12 -3.77 -2.71
N SER A 64 -20.84 -2.54 -3.13
CA SER A 64 -19.91 -1.63 -2.44
C SER A 64 -20.41 -1.34 -1.02
N ASN A 65 -21.69 -0.99 -0.87
CA ASN A 65 -22.30 -0.76 0.44
C ASN A 65 -22.32 -2.03 1.31
N ALA A 66 -22.59 -3.19 0.70
CA ALA A 66 -22.51 -4.48 1.39
C ALA A 66 -21.08 -4.75 1.90
N LEU A 67 -20.05 -4.41 1.13
CA LEU A 67 -18.66 -4.55 1.54
C LEU A 67 -18.31 -3.57 2.67
N THR A 68 -18.61 -2.28 2.53
CA THR A 68 -18.24 -1.26 3.53
C THR A 68 -19.04 -1.34 4.83
N SER A 69 -20.28 -1.81 4.79
CA SER A 69 -21.14 -1.95 5.98
C SER A 69 -20.87 -3.22 6.80
N ASN A 70 -19.97 -4.09 6.35
CA ASN A 70 -19.61 -5.32 7.04
C ASN A 70 -18.12 -5.34 7.36
N ALA A 71 -17.75 -6.15 8.36
CA ALA A 71 -16.36 -6.35 8.72
C ALA A 71 -15.59 -6.98 7.54
N LEU A 72 -14.36 -6.55 7.30
CA LEU A 72 -13.47 -7.09 6.29
C LEU A 72 -12.84 -8.41 6.80
N THR A 73 -13.69 -9.40 7.06
CA THR A 73 -13.34 -10.71 7.62
C THR A 73 -13.89 -11.84 6.76
N ALA A 74 -13.26 -13.01 6.83
CA ALA A 74 -13.68 -14.19 6.06
C ALA A 74 -15.16 -14.52 6.28
N GLY A 75 -15.58 -14.54 7.55
CA GLY A 75 -16.96 -14.87 7.92
C GLY A 75 -17.99 -13.85 7.41
N ALA A 76 -17.67 -12.56 7.44
CA ALA A 76 -18.61 -11.54 6.97
C ALA A 76 -18.71 -11.53 5.43
N LEU A 77 -17.58 -11.61 4.74
CA LEU A 77 -17.53 -11.65 3.27
C LEU A 77 -18.21 -12.90 2.69
N ALA A 78 -18.01 -14.07 3.31
CA ALA A 78 -18.62 -15.32 2.85
C ALA A 78 -20.13 -15.39 3.13
N ARG A 79 -20.62 -14.75 4.20
CA ARG A 79 -22.06 -14.75 4.55
C ARG A 79 -22.87 -13.71 3.78
N ASN A 80 -22.24 -12.69 3.22
CA ASN A 80 -22.94 -11.69 2.43
C ASN A 80 -23.03 -12.14 0.96
N PRO A 81 -24.25 -12.38 0.43
CA PRO A 81 -24.43 -12.98 -0.89
C PRO A 81 -23.96 -12.07 -2.04
N LEU A 82 -24.01 -10.74 -1.87
CA LEU A 82 -23.56 -9.80 -2.90
C LEU A 82 -22.03 -9.85 -3.03
N THR A 83 -21.31 -9.77 -1.92
CA THR A 83 -19.84 -9.87 -1.94
C THR A 83 -19.38 -11.26 -2.35
N ALA A 84 -20.02 -12.32 -1.88
CA ALA A 84 -19.67 -13.69 -2.26
C ALA A 84 -19.87 -13.94 -3.77
N ALA A 85 -20.94 -13.41 -4.35
CA ALA A 85 -21.17 -13.48 -5.80
C ALA A 85 -20.15 -12.66 -6.59
N ALA A 86 -19.83 -11.44 -6.14
CA ALA A 86 -18.83 -10.59 -6.77
C ALA A 86 -17.45 -11.26 -6.82
N LEU A 87 -17.04 -11.95 -5.75
CA LEU A 87 -15.71 -12.56 -5.65
C LEU A 87 -15.48 -13.79 -6.55
N ARG A 88 -16.50 -14.26 -7.28
CA ARG A 88 -16.29 -15.23 -8.37
C ARG A 88 -15.52 -14.61 -9.54
N ASP A 89 -15.68 -13.31 -9.75
CA ASP A 89 -14.94 -12.55 -10.76
C ASP A 89 -13.45 -12.37 -10.36
N PRO A 90 -12.49 -12.78 -11.21
CA PRO A 90 -11.07 -12.48 -11.01
C PRO A 90 -10.76 -10.98 -10.81
N ALA A 91 -11.46 -10.07 -11.49
CA ALA A 91 -11.22 -8.63 -11.34
C ALA A 91 -11.62 -8.13 -9.95
N ALA A 92 -12.78 -8.56 -9.44
CA ALA A 92 -13.20 -8.31 -8.07
C ALA A 92 -12.19 -8.86 -7.04
N ARG A 93 -11.66 -10.07 -7.25
CA ARG A 93 -10.61 -10.63 -6.38
C ARG A 93 -9.32 -9.81 -6.43
N SER A 94 -8.92 -9.34 -7.61
CA SER A 94 -7.79 -8.43 -7.75
C SER A 94 -8.03 -7.17 -6.92
N VAL A 95 -9.19 -6.51 -7.05
CA VAL A 95 -9.52 -5.31 -6.27
C VAL A 95 -9.56 -5.59 -4.76
N LEU A 96 -10.16 -6.71 -4.32
CA LEU A 96 -10.19 -7.08 -2.90
C LEU A 96 -8.79 -7.30 -2.34
N LYS A 97 -7.84 -7.84 -3.12
CA LYS A 97 -6.43 -7.95 -2.70
C LYS A 97 -5.84 -6.58 -2.36
N TYR A 98 -6.06 -5.57 -3.19
CA TYR A 98 -5.59 -4.21 -2.93
C TYR A 98 -6.31 -3.57 -1.74
N ILE A 99 -7.62 -3.77 -1.62
CA ILE A 99 -8.40 -3.29 -0.47
C ILE A 99 -7.86 -3.90 0.83
N ALA A 100 -7.65 -5.22 0.88
CA ALA A 100 -7.11 -5.90 2.06
C ALA A 100 -5.70 -5.43 2.40
N GLY A 101 -4.82 -5.30 1.39
CA GLY A 101 -3.45 -4.81 1.58
C GLY A 101 -3.41 -3.37 2.13
N CYS A 102 -4.31 -2.51 1.67
CA CYS A 102 -4.42 -1.14 2.17
C CYS A 102 -5.05 -1.07 3.57
N ALA A 103 -6.14 -1.80 3.81
CA ALA A 103 -6.91 -1.70 5.04
C ALA A 103 -6.28 -2.43 6.23
N LEU A 104 -5.85 -3.67 6.02
CA LEU A 104 -5.42 -4.56 7.11
C LEU A 104 -3.92 -4.40 7.41
N PRO A 105 -3.52 -4.53 8.69
CA PRO A 105 -2.11 -4.53 9.08
C PRO A 105 -1.29 -5.66 8.45
N ALA A 106 0.02 -5.42 8.31
CA ALA A 106 0.96 -6.46 7.94
C ALA A 106 0.83 -7.71 8.84
N GLY A 107 0.80 -8.88 8.21
CA GLY A 107 0.68 -10.17 8.91
C GLY A 107 -0.75 -10.68 9.06
N GLU A 108 -1.76 -9.81 8.96
CA GLU A 108 -3.16 -10.22 8.88
C GLU A 108 -3.52 -10.76 7.50
N ARG A 109 -4.51 -11.66 7.46
CA ARG A 109 -5.01 -12.23 6.21
C ARG A 109 -6.46 -12.69 6.33
N ILE A 110 -7.16 -12.61 5.21
CA ILE A 110 -8.50 -13.16 5.01
C ILE A 110 -8.33 -14.43 4.17
N LEU A 111 -8.82 -15.56 4.69
CA LEU A 111 -8.89 -16.82 3.94
C LEU A 111 -10.34 -17.05 3.52
N LEU A 112 -10.59 -17.13 2.21
CA LEU A 112 -11.91 -17.39 1.64
C LEU A 112 -11.85 -18.63 0.75
N GLU A 113 -12.83 -19.51 0.87
CA GLU A 113 -13.07 -20.55 -0.12
C GLU A 113 -13.95 -19.98 -1.24
N ILE A 114 -13.43 -19.96 -2.47
CA ILE A 114 -14.13 -19.47 -3.66
C ILE A 114 -14.07 -20.59 -4.69
N ASP A 115 -15.23 -21.13 -5.07
CA ASP A 115 -15.37 -22.23 -6.02
C ASP A 115 -14.49 -23.45 -5.66
N GLY A 116 -14.40 -23.77 -4.36
CA GLY A 116 -13.61 -24.90 -3.83
C GLY A 116 -12.10 -24.64 -3.73
N VAL A 117 -11.64 -23.42 -4.01
CA VAL A 117 -10.24 -23.01 -3.89
C VAL A 117 -10.09 -22.01 -2.75
N GLU A 118 -9.16 -22.27 -1.83
CA GLU A 118 -8.80 -21.30 -0.80
C GLU A 118 -7.96 -20.16 -1.40
N VAL A 119 -8.43 -18.93 -1.25
CA VAL A 119 -7.79 -17.70 -1.70
C VAL A 119 -7.48 -16.84 -0.49
N ALA A 120 -6.22 -16.41 -0.39
CA ALA A 120 -5.76 -15.52 0.68
C ALA A 120 -5.65 -14.06 0.21
N PHE A 121 -6.23 -13.15 0.98
CA PHE A 121 -6.05 -11.70 0.83
C PHE A 121 -5.24 -11.19 2.02
N VAL A 122 -4.06 -10.63 1.76
CA VAL A 122 -3.06 -10.30 2.80
C VAL A 122 -3.08 -8.81 3.10
N GLY A 123 -3.00 -8.45 4.38
CA GLY A 123 -2.82 -7.07 4.85
C GLY A 123 -1.36 -6.61 4.72
N GLU A 124 -1.17 -5.31 4.47
CA GLU A 124 0.16 -4.73 4.27
C GLU A 124 0.34 -3.43 5.08
N LEU A 125 -0.53 -2.44 4.88
CA LEU A 125 -0.32 -1.08 5.41
C LEU A 125 -1.06 -0.77 6.71
N GLY A 126 -2.21 -1.40 6.95
CA GLY A 126 -3.03 -1.12 8.13
C GLY A 126 -3.60 0.30 8.16
N LEU A 127 -4.12 0.81 7.05
CA LEU A 127 -4.75 2.14 7.01
C LEU A 127 -6.18 2.17 7.58
N ALA A 128 -6.79 1.00 7.79
CA ALA A 128 -8.12 0.87 8.36
C ALA A 128 -8.27 -0.43 9.17
N PRO A 129 -7.45 -0.65 10.21
CA PRO A 129 -7.40 -1.93 10.94
C PRO A 129 -8.75 -2.29 11.57
N ARG A 130 -9.48 -1.29 12.09
CA ARG A 130 -10.81 -1.47 12.68
C ARG A 130 -11.83 -2.11 11.73
N TRP A 131 -11.64 -2.00 10.41
CA TRP A 131 -12.52 -2.64 9.45
C TRP A 131 -12.39 -4.17 9.47
N GLY A 132 -11.19 -4.70 9.74
CA GLY A 132 -10.91 -6.13 9.87
C GLY A 132 -11.38 -6.76 11.18
N GLU A 133 -11.82 -5.95 12.15
CA GLU A 133 -12.26 -6.43 13.45
C GLU A 133 -13.69 -7.00 13.43
N LYS A 134 -14.03 -7.81 14.42
CA LYS A 134 -15.40 -8.35 14.56
C LYS A 134 -16.41 -7.22 14.76
N GLY A 135 -17.34 -7.09 13.82
CA GLY A 135 -18.33 -6.01 13.85
C GLY A 135 -17.81 -4.67 13.32
N GLY A 136 -16.60 -4.65 12.75
CA GLY A 136 -16.04 -3.51 12.04
C GLY A 136 -16.87 -3.14 10.81
N ALA A 137 -16.69 -1.91 10.37
CA ALA A 137 -17.23 -1.34 9.14
C ALA A 137 -16.27 -0.25 8.64
N CYS A 138 -16.41 0.14 7.38
CA CYS A 138 -15.62 1.19 6.76
C CYS A 138 -16.43 2.48 6.68
N ASP A 139 -16.20 3.37 7.62
CA ASP A 139 -16.73 4.73 7.64
C ASP A 139 -16.09 5.63 6.57
N ALA A 140 -16.46 6.91 6.52
CA ALA A 140 -15.95 7.85 5.52
C ALA A 140 -14.42 8.02 5.58
N GLU A 141 -13.83 7.99 6.77
CA GLU A 141 -12.38 8.10 6.95
C GLU A 141 -11.68 6.84 6.43
N CYS A 142 -12.14 5.66 6.83
CA CYS A 142 -11.67 4.38 6.31
C CYS A 142 -11.76 4.34 4.78
N ARG A 143 -12.91 4.71 4.21
CA ARG A 143 -13.13 4.72 2.76
C ARG A 143 -12.14 5.61 2.06
N SER A 144 -11.89 6.81 2.59
CA SER A 144 -10.93 7.75 2.00
C SER A 144 -9.51 7.18 1.99
N TRP A 145 -9.02 6.67 3.12
CA TRP A 145 -7.67 6.09 3.23
C TRP A 145 -7.46 4.89 2.31
N VAL A 146 -8.41 3.95 2.32
CA VAL A 146 -8.35 2.76 1.47
C VAL A 146 -8.43 3.15 -0.01
N SER A 147 -9.29 4.11 -0.37
CA SER A 147 -9.44 4.57 -1.75
C SER A 147 -8.16 5.20 -2.27
N GLY A 148 -7.56 6.14 -1.55
CA GLY A 148 -6.31 6.77 -1.96
C GLY A 148 -5.18 5.74 -2.14
N CYS A 149 -5.09 4.74 -1.27
CA CYS A 149 -4.13 3.65 -1.39
C CYS A 149 -4.37 2.74 -2.61
N VAL A 150 -5.62 2.33 -2.86
CA VAL A 150 -5.96 1.51 -4.03
C VAL A 150 -5.67 2.27 -5.32
N LEU A 151 -6.04 3.55 -5.40
CA LEU A 151 -5.79 4.41 -6.56
C LEU A 151 -4.30 4.63 -6.80
N ALA A 152 -3.52 4.86 -5.74
CA ALA A 152 -2.07 5.00 -5.83
C ALA A 152 -1.37 3.74 -6.39
N ARG A 153 -2.03 2.57 -6.30
CA ARG A 153 -1.53 1.28 -6.80
C ARG A 153 -2.04 0.91 -8.19
N LEU A 154 -2.72 1.83 -8.89
CA LEU A 154 -3.05 1.65 -10.30
C LEU A 154 -1.78 1.55 -11.14
N ASN A 155 -1.82 0.73 -12.19
CA ASN A 155 -0.79 0.68 -13.21
C ASN A 155 -1.38 0.29 -14.56
N TYR A 156 -1.20 1.17 -15.54
CA TYR A 156 -1.66 1.08 -16.91
C TYR A 156 -1.17 -0.19 -17.61
N LEU A 157 0.09 -0.58 -17.40
CA LEU A 157 0.68 -1.78 -18.00
C LEU A 157 0.51 -3.03 -17.14
N GLY A 158 0.00 -2.90 -15.92
CA GLY A 158 -0.07 -4.01 -14.96
C GLY A 158 1.32 -4.51 -14.52
N GLU A 159 2.36 -3.70 -14.70
CA GLU A 159 3.72 -4.04 -14.27
C GLU A 159 3.92 -3.73 -12.78
N LYS A 160 4.73 -4.52 -12.09
CA LYS A 160 5.08 -4.23 -10.69
C LYS A 160 6.26 -3.29 -10.66
N VAL A 161 6.12 -2.17 -9.95
CA VAL A 161 7.21 -1.22 -9.70
C VAL A 161 7.30 -0.89 -8.22
N SER A 162 8.51 -0.73 -7.70
CA SER A 162 8.72 -0.32 -6.31
C SER A 162 8.25 1.13 -6.13
N ILE A 163 7.39 1.36 -5.14
CA ILE A 163 6.87 2.69 -4.81
C ILE A 163 6.99 2.97 -3.32
N SER A 164 7.23 4.23 -2.98
CA SER A 164 7.09 4.75 -1.61
C SER A 164 5.77 5.50 -1.51
N LEU A 165 4.88 5.02 -0.64
CA LEU A 165 3.57 5.64 -0.36
C LEU A 165 3.70 6.51 0.89
N ARG A 166 3.35 7.79 0.77
CA ARG A 166 3.47 8.76 1.87
C ARG A 166 2.19 9.55 2.04
N GLY A 167 1.81 9.82 3.28
CA GLY A 167 0.62 10.59 3.62
C GLY A 167 0.55 10.85 5.12
N ASP A 168 -0.49 11.59 5.55
CA ASP A 168 -0.71 11.89 6.96
C ASP A 168 -1.34 10.73 7.74
N HIS A 169 -0.70 9.57 7.70
CA HIS A 169 -1.11 8.38 8.43
C HIS A 169 0.11 7.69 9.03
N GLU A 170 -0.05 7.08 10.20
CA GLU A 170 1.06 6.40 10.88
C GLU A 170 1.65 5.26 10.03
N GLY A 171 0.81 4.48 9.35
CA GLY A 171 1.20 3.41 8.43
C GLY A 171 1.90 3.88 7.15
N LEU A 172 2.03 5.20 6.91
CA LEU A 172 2.65 5.78 5.71
C LEU A 172 3.90 6.62 6.03
N ARG A 173 4.43 6.51 7.25
CA ARG A 173 5.64 7.24 7.65
C ARG A 173 6.88 6.66 6.98
N ALA A 174 7.36 7.33 5.93
CA ALA A 174 8.63 6.99 5.30
C ALA A 174 9.83 7.40 6.17
N ASN A 175 10.76 6.47 6.38
CA ASN A 175 12.01 6.72 7.10
C ASN A 175 13.05 7.48 6.24
N LYS A 176 14.19 7.87 6.81
CA LYS A 176 15.21 8.64 6.07
C LYS A 176 15.83 7.86 4.91
N ALA A 177 15.99 6.54 5.02
CA ALA A 177 16.55 5.71 3.96
C ALA A 177 15.60 5.61 2.78
N GLU A 178 14.32 5.36 3.04
CA GLU A 178 13.25 5.34 2.04
C GLU A 178 13.14 6.66 1.29
N ARG A 179 13.14 7.80 2.01
CA ARG A 179 13.07 9.12 1.37
C ARG A 179 14.25 9.38 0.42
N ARG A 180 15.43 8.85 0.72
CA ARG A 180 16.61 8.93 -0.16
C ARG A 180 16.51 7.98 -1.34
N ALA A 181 15.97 6.77 -1.15
CA ALA A 181 15.82 5.78 -2.21
C ALA A 181 14.71 6.15 -3.22
N TYR A 182 13.66 6.84 -2.76
CA TYR A 182 12.51 7.27 -3.57
C TYR A 182 12.37 8.80 -3.56
N PRO A 183 13.27 9.56 -4.23
CA PRO A 183 13.25 11.02 -4.18
C PRO A 183 12.24 11.64 -5.16
N ARG A 184 11.82 10.91 -6.21
CA ARG A 184 11.00 11.46 -7.29
C ARG A 184 9.52 11.36 -6.98
N GLN A 185 8.88 12.49 -6.70
CA GLN A 185 7.43 12.53 -6.54
C GLN A 185 6.73 12.34 -7.89
N GLU A 186 5.73 11.45 -7.92
CA GLU A 186 4.93 11.18 -9.12
C GLU A 186 3.64 12.01 -9.14
N ALA A 187 2.76 11.76 -8.17
CA ALA A 187 1.45 12.39 -8.03
C ALA A 187 0.88 12.09 -6.63
N THR A 188 -0.25 12.71 -6.30
CA THR A 188 -1.06 12.36 -5.12
C THR A 188 -2.41 11.84 -5.57
N TYR A 189 -2.87 10.75 -4.96
CA TYR A 189 -4.08 10.02 -5.30
C TYR A 189 -5.06 10.02 -4.12
N TYR A 190 -6.34 10.22 -4.42
CA TYR A 190 -7.41 10.34 -3.42
C TYR A 190 -8.79 10.17 -4.07
N GLY A 191 -9.82 10.00 -3.24
CA GLY A 191 -11.20 9.86 -3.70
C GLY A 191 -11.98 8.88 -2.85
N ASP A 192 -12.99 8.27 -3.47
CA ASP A 192 -13.87 7.28 -2.84
C ASP A 192 -14.30 6.23 -3.86
N ILE A 193 -13.63 5.07 -3.84
CA ILE A 193 -13.92 3.96 -4.76
C ILE A 193 -15.22 3.22 -4.43
N PHE A 194 -15.83 3.51 -3.28
CA PHE A 194 -17.04 2.87 -2.78
C PHE A 194 -18.28 3.77 -2.88
N ALA A 195 -18.14 4.98 -3.44
CA ALA A 195 -19.26 5.89 -3.66
C ALA A 195 -20.26 5.30 -4.67
N GLU A 196 -21.52 5.74 -4.60
CA GLU A 196 -22.56 5.32 -5.55
C GLU A 196 -22.12 5.62 -6.99
N GLU A 197 -21.54 6.79 -7.19
CA GLU A 197 -20.72 7.14 -8.34
C GLU A 197 -19.26 7.22 -7.87
N PRO A 198 -18.41 6.23 -8.21
CA PRO A 198 -17.03 6.19 -7.73
C PRO A 198 -16.24 7.43 -8.15
N LEU A 199 -15.46 7.97 -7.21
CA LEU A 199 -14.68 9.19 -7.41
C LEU A 199 -13.19 8.86 -7.40
N TYR A 200 -12.50 9.11 -8.51
CA TYR A 200 -11.08 8.79 -8.68
C TYR A 200 -10.29 10.05 -9.04
N TYR A 201 -9.56 10.61 -8.08
CA TYR A 201 -8.81 11.84 -8.30
C TYR A 201 -7.30 11.64 -8.23
N ALA A 202 -6.59 12.48 -8.97
CA ALA A 202 -5.19 12.73 -8.74
C ALA A 202 -4.84 14.20 -8.94
N CYS A 203 -3.75 14.64 -8.31
CA CYS A 203 -3.09 15.89 -8.63
C CYS A 203 -1.63 15.64 -9.01
N LEU A 204 -1.09 16.52 -9.85
CA LEU A 204 0.26 16.45 -10.37
C LEU A 204 1.26 17.01 -9.37
N ALA A 205 2.36 16.30 -9.17
CA ALA A 205 3.50 16.80 -8.42
C ALA A 205 4.08 18.08 -9.06
N PRO A 206 4.79 18.92 -8.31
CA PRO A 206 5.43 20.12 -8.87
C PRO A 206 6.30 19.80 -10.10
N GLY A 207 6.01 20.47 -11.22
CA GLY A 207 6.72 20.28 -12.49
C GLY A 207 6.31 19.05 -13.31
N ALA A 208 5.41 18.20 -12.80
CA ALA A 208 4.87 17.07 -13.56
C ALA A 208 3.73 17.53 -14.50
N SER A 209 3.68 16.93 -15.69
CA SER A 209 2.62 17.13 -16.69
C SER A 209 1.90 15.84 -17.08
N SER A 210 2.32 14.70 -16.55
CA SER A 210 1.76 13.38 -16.84
C SER A 210 2.02 12.42 -15.67
N ILE A 211 1.28 11.31 -15.65
CA ILE A 211 1.42 10.22 -14.65
C ILE A 211 1.53 8.88 -15.41
N PRO A 212 2.66 8.57 -16.07
CA PRO A 212 2.68 7.51 -17.06
C PRO A 212 2.39 6.11 -16.52
N ARG A 213 2.72 5.85 -15.26
CA ARG A 213 2.41 4.58 -14.60
C ARG A 213 0.91 4.34 -14.55
N VAL A 214 0.11 5.37 -14.26
CA VAL A 214 -1.35 5.21 -14.04
C VAL A 214 -2.15 5.53 -15.30
N CYS A 215 -1.80 6.60 -16.00
CA CYS A 215 -2.55 7.09 -17.16
C CYS A 215 -1.97 6.61 -18.51
N GLY A 216 -0.78 6.00 -18.53
CA GLY A 216 -0.10 5.65 -19.77
C GLY A 216 0.50 6.88 -20.47
N PRO A 217 0.55 6.94 -21.82
CA PRO A 217 1.29 7.97 -22.54
C PRO A 217 0.68 9.37 -22.49
N SER A 218 -0.61 9.50 -22.14
CA SER A 218 -1.31 10.78 -22.03
C SER A 218 -2.24 10.78 -20.82
N LEU A 219 -2.62 11.96 -20.35
CA LEU A 219 -3.74 12.13 -19.40
C LEU A 219 -5.10 11.99 -20.10
N ASP A 220 -5.14 12.12 -21.43
CA ASP A 220 -6.36 11.92 -22.20
C ASP A 220 -6.86 10.48 -22.07
N GLY A 221 -8.09 10.32 -21.59
CA GLY A 221 -8.68 9.00 -21.32
C GLY A 221 -8.09 8.31 -20.09
N CYS A 222 -7.39 9.04 -19.21
CA CYS A 222 -7.01 8.50 -17.91
C CYS A 222 -8.26 8.14 -17.09
N VAL A 223 -8.19 7.05 -16.33
CA VAL A 223 -9.26 6.63 -15.41
C VAL A 223 -9.43 7.60 -14.23
N LEU A 224 -8.41 8.41 -13.96
CA LEU A 224 -8.40 9.40 -12.90
C LEU A 224 -8.75 10.78 -13.44
N ASP A 225 -9.57 11.49 -12.68
CA ASP A 225 -9.76 12.92 -12.84
C ASP A 225 -8.53 13.67 -12.30
N VAL A 226 -7.65 14.08 -13.20
CA VAL A 226 -6.46 14.85 -12.84
C VAL A 226 -6.83 16.32 -12.64
N VAL A 227 -6.92 16.74 -11.39
CA VAL A 227 -7.50 18.05 -11.02
C VAL A 227 -6.53 19.25 -11.16
N GLY A 228 -5.30 18.99 -11.58
CA GLY A 228 -4.24 20.00 -11.72
C GLY A 228 -3.09 19.82 -10.72
N PRO A 229 -2.34 20.88 -10.38
CA PRO A 229 -1.17 20.77 -9.50
C PRO A 229 -1.56 20.58 -8.03
N CYS A 230 -0.84 19.72 -7.31
CA CYS A 230 -1.14 19.42 -5.91
C CYS A 230 -1.06 20.64 -4.98
N GLY A 231 -0.19 21.61 -5.28
CA GLY A 231 -0.10 22.85 -4.49
C GLY A 231 -1.36 23.72 -4.53
N ALA A 232 -2.29 23.48 -5.48
CA ALA A 232 -3.58 24.15 -5.56
C ALA A 232 -4.74 23.30 -5.04
N ALA A 233 -4.66 21.97 -5.20
CA ALA A 233 -5.73 21.04 -4.85
C ALA A 233 -5.67 20.54 -3.39
N CYS A 234 -4.52 20.65 -2.74
CA CYS A 234 -4.25 20.03 -1.45
C CYS A 234 -3.79 21.04 -0.40
N GLU A 235 -3.75 20.57 0.85
CA GLU A 235 -3.13 21.33 1.94
C GLU A 235 -1.61 21.45 1.74
N LYS A 236 -0.98 22.25 2.61
CA LYS A 236 0.45 22.51 2.54
C LYS A 236 1.24 21.19 2.56
N GLN A 237 2.18 21.08 1.61
CA GLN A 237 3.10 19.95 1.53
C GLN A 237 3.84 19.73 2.86
N ARG A 238 3.93 18.47 3.27
CA ARG A 238 4.62 18.02 4.48
C ARG A 238 6.12 17.86 4.25
N ASP A 239 6.88 17.72 5.33
CA ASP A 239 8.35 17.55 5.31
C ASP A 239 8.84 16.25 4.64
N ASP A 240 7.94 15.29 4.43
CA ASP A 240 8.20 14.06 3.67
C ASP A 240 7.86 14.17 2.17
N GLY A 241 7.43 15.36 1.75
CA GLY A 241 7.00 15.72 0.40
C GLY A 241 5.54 15.38 0.09
N SER A 242 4.80 14.72 0.98
CA SER A 242 3.41 14.36 0.69
C SER A 242 2.47 15.56 0.77
N PHE A 243 1.40 15.51 -0.03
CA PHE A 243 0.32 16.49 -0.04
C PHE A 243 -0.92 15.89 0.66
N PRO A 244 -1.25 16.31 1.89
CA PRO A 244 -2.43 15.83 2.60
C PRO A 244 -3.69 16.62 2.21
N GLY A 245 -4.86 16.10 2.59
CA GLY A 245 -6.12 16.85 2.55
C GLY A 245 -6.51 17.38 1.17
N CYS A 246 -6.22 16.61 0.10
CA CYS A 246 -6.60 17.00 -1.25
C CYS A 246 -8.11 17.04 -1.43
N ARG A 247 -8.57 17.89 -2.36
CA ARG A 247 -9.98 18.18 -2.60
C ARG A 247 -10.33 17.94 -4.06
N ALA A 248 -11.59 17.58 -4.32
CA ALA A 248 -12.12 17.64 -5.69
C ALA A 248 -12.16 19.10 -6.15
N MET A 249 -12.16 19.36 -7.46
CA MET A 249 -12.27 20.71 -8.00
C MET A 249 -13.64 20.90 -8.65
N VAL A 250 -14.45 21.79 -8.09
CA VAL A 250 -15.78 22.13 -8.60
C VAL A 250 -15.73 23.44 -9.36
N ARG A 251 -16.49 23.52 -10.46
CA ARG A 251 -16.62 24.76 -11.23
C ARG A 251 -17.64 25.67 -10.55
N GLY A 252 -17.17 26.81 -10.05
CA GLY A 252 -18.01 27.85 -9.48
C GLY A 252 -18.88 28.55 -10.52
N ARG A 253 -19.83 29.37 -10.05
CA ARG A 253 -20.79 30.11 -10.91
C ARG A 253 -20.12 31.05 -11.93
N SER A 254 -18.92 31.53 -11.63
CA SER A 254 -18.08 32.35 -12.51
C SER A 254 -17.24 31.55 -13.52
N GLY A 255 -17.30 30.21 -13.48
CA GLY A 255 -16.45 29.32 -14.27
C GLY A 255 -15.09 29.00 -13.64
N GLU A 256 -14.74 29.62 -12.51
CA GLU A 256 -13.51 29.36 -11.76
C GLU A 256 -13.56 27.97 -11.09
N LEU A 257 -12.47 27.21 -11.15
CA LEU A 257 -12.35 25.96 -10.40
C LEU A 257 -11.99 26.27 -8.94
N ARG A 258 -12.77 25.75 -8.00
CA ARG A 258 -12.56 25.91 -6.56
C ARG A 258 -12.50 24.55 -5.88
N PRO A 259 -11.71 24.39 -4.81
CA PRO A 259 -11.71 23.16 -4.04
C PRO A 259 -13.07 22.90 -3.40
N ASP A 260 -13.56 21.66 -3.51
CA ASP A 260 -14.77 21.18 -2.83
C ASP A 260 -14.50 20.93 -1.33
N GLU A 261 -15.56 20.84 -0.54
CA GLU A 261 -15.50 20.52 0.89
C GLU A 261 -16.43 19.35 1.25
N PRO A 262 -16.00 18.41 2.11
CA PRO A 262 -14.73 18.35 2.86
C PRO A 262 -13.53 17.76 2.07
N PRO A 263 -12.28 17.93 2.55
CA PRO A 263 -11.10 17.28 1.96
C PRO A 263 -11.10 15.76 2.18
N TYR A 264 -10.37 15.05 1.32
CA TYR A 264 -10.12 13.62 1.44
C TYR A 264 -8.91 13.38 2.36
N PRO A 265 -9.08 12.90 3.60
CA PRO A 265 -7.95 12.63 4.50
C PRO A 265 -6.99 11.58 3.91
N GLY A 266 -7.53 10.60 3.18
CA GLY A 266 -6.79 9.58 2.43
C GLY A 266 -6.14 10.10 1.16
N SER A 267 -5.33 11.15 1.27
CA SER A 267 -4.50 11.68 0.18
C SER A 267 -3.09 11.10 0.26
N LEU A 268 -2.74 10.26 -0.70
CA LEU A 268 -1.46 9.53 -0.70
C LEU A 268 -0.58 9.98 -1.87
N SER A 269 0.60 10.49 -1.56
CA SER A 269 1.63 10.84 -2.54
C SER A 269 2.52 9.64 -2.83
N VAL A 270 2.74 9.36 -4.11
CA VAL A 270 3.65 8.30 -4.58
C VAL A 270 5.01 8.89 -4.93
N PHE A 271 6.06 8.18 -4.50
CA PHE A 271 7.44 8.46 -4.86
C PHE A 271 8.10 7.26 -5.51
N LEU A 272 8.95 7.53 -6.51
CA LEU A 272 9.65 6.56 -7.34
C LEU A 272 11.17 6.68 -7.13
N GLU A 273 11.89 5.59 -7.46
CA GLU A 273 13.35 5.57 -7.52
C GLU A 273 13.89 6.53 -8.60
N GLU A 274 15.15 6.94 -8.46
CA GLU A 274 15.86 7.60 -9.57
C GLU A 274 16.03 6.61 -10.74
N ARG A 275 15.90 7.10 -11.97
CA ARG A 275 16.13 6.29 -13.17
C ARG A 275 17.60 6.34 -13.57
#